data_AF-A0A9E5J366-F1
#
_entry.id   AF-A0A9E5J366-F1
#
_cell.length_a   1.000
_cell.length_b   1.000
_cell.length_c   1.000
_cell.angle_alpha   90.00
_cell.angle_beta   90.00
_cell.angle_gamma   90.00
#
_symmetry.space_group_name_H-M   'P 1'
#
loop_
_entity.id
_entity.type
_entity.pdbx_description
1 polymer ?
#
loop_
_entity_poly.entity_id
_entity_poly.type
_entity_poly.pdbx_seq_one_letter_code
_entity_poly.pdbx_strand_id
1 'polypeptide(L)'
;MFAYILRRLGALVVILFGSSFLLYNLSAISTDPLGDLRTSTAENKEYLILALTRELRLDLPPPLRYFIWLRGVLGIFTGNPDFGLTREQEPVIEAIAGAIPTTIRLVAVATIVAIVLGIALGITSALRQYSRFDYGMTFFAFLLFSLPIFWVAVLLKQYLAIDFNDFLVTAKISPPWIIFLSALVGLFWATIISGTRRRVLMVFSGVFIANSIFLSFISATQWLSYPRLGPIAIFIFSIGIAFAVTYLSVGLSDRAALKSNLLLALIGVIIYFPIQSLLDSNRPRVGILILLAALLISAVSVSFIFARIDRGPVIRTSIITSMLIGALILVDQMMQAWRPYVESDDVNYRPVATIGQSTIWLTEVSFWVRVLDFAMHLVLPTLALTLISFAGYVRFSRGTLLDVLNQDYIRTARAKGLSERTVIMRHAFRNTMIPLTTIMVGDIAGIVGGAIITERVFAWQGMGTLFNKAINSFDLNLLMGVILFLSTLAILANLIADLLYSALDPRIRVGAGK
;
A
#
# COMPACT_ATOMS: atom_id res chain seq x y z
N MET A 1 -15.81 -5.07 28.68
CA MET A 1 -15.00 -4.42 27.62
C MET A 1 -14.24 -3.20 28.14
N PHE A 2 -14.91 -2.23 28.80
CA PHE A 2 -14.23 -1.05 29.36
C PHE A 2 -13.11 -1.38 30.36
N ALA A 3 -13.34 -2.27 31.34
CA ALA A 3 -12.31 -2.68 32.30
C ALA A 3 -11.11 -3.40 31.65
N TYR A 4 -11.34 -4.14 30.56
CA TYR A 4 -10.27 -4.77 29.78
C TYR A 4 -9.43 -3.72 29.05
N ILE A 5 -10.08 -2.77 28.37
CA ILE A 5 -9.42 -1.66 27.69
C ILE A 5 -8.61 -0.84 28.70
N LEU A 6 -9.17 -0.54 29.87
CA LEU A 6 -8.48 0.25 30.90
C LEU A 6 -7.25 -0.48 31.46
N ARG A 7 -7.35 -1.78 31.76
CA ARG A 7 -6.21 -2.60 32.19
C ARG A 7 -5.12 -2.63 31.11
N ARG A 8 -5.53 -2.76 29.84
CA ARG A 8 -4.62 -2.77 28.71
C ARG A 8 -3.92 -1.42 28.54
N LEU A 9 -4.67 -0.32 28.55
CA LEU A 9 -4.11 1.04 28.47
C LEU A 9 -3.12 1.30 29.61
N GLY A 10 -3.44 0.86 30.84
CA GLY A 10 -2.51 0.95 31.97
C GLY A 10 -1.19 0.21 31.71
N ALA A 11 -1.27 -1.04 31.26
CA ALA A 11 -0.07 -1.82 30.91
C ALA A 11 0.74 -1.16 29.77
N LEU A 12 0.06 -0.60 28.77
CA LEU A 12 0.71 0.08 27.64
C LEU A 12 1.44 1.35 28.07
N VAL A 13 0.87 2.13 28.99
CA VAL A 13 1.54 3.31 29.58
C VAL A 13 2.79 2.91 30.36
N VAL A 14 2.72 1.84 31.16
CA VAL A 14 3.89 1.32 31.88
C VAL A 14 4.98 0.85 30.92
N ILE A 15 4.61 0.15 29.85
CA ILE A 15 5.55 -0.31 28.82
C ILE A 15 6.18 0.89 28.11
N LEU A 16 5.39 1.90 27.71
CA LEU A 16 5.87 3.10 27.04
C LEU A 16 6.83 3.89 27.92
N PHE A 17 6.48 4.08 29.19
CA PHE A 17 7.33 4.76 30.16
C PHE A 17 8.62 3.97 30.38
N GLY A 18 8.53 2.67 30.67
CA GLY A 18 9.70 1.82 30.90
C GLY A 18 10.63 1.74 29.69
N SER A 19 10.07 1.54 28.49
CA SER A 19 10.87 1.47 27.26
C SER A 19 11.52 2.80 26.92
N SER A 20 10.77 3.92 26.99
CA SER A 20 11.33 5.25 26.71
C SER A 20 12.39 5.64 27.74
N PHE A 21 12.19 5.34 29.03
CA PHE A 21 13.19 5.58 30.08
C PHE A 21 14.48 4.78 29.81
N LEU A 22 14.36 3.48 29.55
CA LEU A 22 15.52 2.63 29.28
C LEU A 22 16.26 3.08 28.02
N LEU A 23 15.53 3.34 26.93
CA LEU A 23 16.12 3.80 25.67
C LEU A 23 16.80 5.15 25.82
N TYR A 24 16.19 6.12 26.51
CA TYR A 24 16.81 7.41 26.78
C TYR A 24 18.15 7.24 27.50
N ASN A 25 18.17 6.46 28.58
CA ASN A 25 19.38 6.27 29.39
C ASN A 25 20.46 5.54 28.59
N LEU A 26 20.10 4.46 27.89
CA LEU A 26 21.03 3.73 27.05
C LEU A 26 21.63 4.62 25.97
N SER A 27 20.80 5.37 25.24
CA SER A 27 21.26 6.29 24.20
C SER A 27 22.12 7.42 24.76
N ALA A 28 21.75 7.99 25.91
CA ALA A 28 22.53 9.04 26.56
C ALA A 28 23.89 8.56 27.09
N ILE A 29 24.01 7.28 27.48
CA ILE A 29 25.26 6.68 27.95
C ILE A 29 26.13 6.21 26.79
N SER A 30 25.52 5.66 25.74
CA SER A 30 26.25 5.11 24.58
C SER A 30 26.85 6.18 23.68
N THR A 31 26.38 7.41 23.78
CA THR A 31 26.67 8.48 22.83
C THR A 31 27.47 9.59 23.48
N ASP A 32 28.54 10.05 22.80
CA ASP A 32 29.36 11.20 23.21
C ASP A 32 29.18 12.38 22.25
N PRO A 33 28.23 13.30 22.51
CA PRO A 33 27.97 14.44 21.63
C PRO A 33 29.09 15.49 21.64
N LEU A 34 30.09 15.35 22.51
CA LEU A 34 31.26 16.24 22.58
C LEU A 34 32.49 15.64 21.86
N GLY A 35 32.39 14.41 21.35
CA GLY A 35 33.52 13.68 20.77
C GLY A 35 34.26 14.46 19.68
N ASP A 36 33.51 15.03 18.73
CA ASP A 36 34.08 15.81 17.61
C ASP A 36 34.72 17.13 18.07
N LEU A 37 34.17 17.76 19.10
CA LEU A 37 34.73 19.00 19.66
C LEU A 37 36.01 18.73 20.47
N ARG A 38 36.13 17.56 21.09
CA ARG A 38 37.33 17.15 21.83
C ARG A 38 38.54 16.92 20.90
N THR A 39 38.30 16.49 19.68
CA THR A 39 39.34 16.25 18.66
C THR A 39 39.60 17.47 17.76
N SER A 40 38.74 18.49 17.81
CA SER A 40 38.89 19.73 17.05
C SER A 40 40.11 20.54 17.47
N THR A 41 40.79 21.13 16.47
CA THR A 41 41.93 22.04 16.64
C THR A 41 41.52 23.51 16.75
N ALA A 42 40.21 23.81 16.73
CA ALA A 42 39.71 25.18 16.80
C ALA A 42 40.14 25.86 18.11
N GLU A 43 40.55 27.13 18.02
CA GLU A 43 41.01 27.91 19.17
C GLU A 43 39.90 28.11 20.22
N ASN A 44 38.65 28.19 19.78
CA ASN A 44 37.46 28.33 20.62
C ASN A 44 36.84 26.98 21.07
N LYS A 45 37.53 25.85 20.92
CA LYS A 45 36.97 24.52 21.24
C LYS A 45 36.41 24.42 22.66
N GLU A 46 37.09 25.00 23.66
CA GLU A 46 36.69 24.90 25.06
C GLU A 46 35.38 25.67 25.32
N TYR A 47 35.24 26.85 24.68
CA TYR A 47 34.00 27.61 24.70
C TYR A 47 32.85 26.83 24.06
N LEU A 48 33.08 26.20 22.91
CA LEU A 48 32.08 25.39 22.22
C LEU A 48 31.65 24.18 23.05
N ILE A 49 32.60 23.51 23.71
CA ILE A 49 32.32 22.39 24.61
C ILE A 49 31.43 22.84 25.78
N LEU A 50 31.77 23.96 26.43
CA LEU A 50 30.99 24.49 27.56
C LEU A 50 29.59 24.95 27.12
N ALA A 51 29.47 25.61 25.97
CA ALA A 51 28.19 26.03 25.41
C ALA A 51 27.29 24.81 25.15
N LEU A 52 27.82 23.79 24.47
CA LEU A 52 27.07 22.58 24.13
C LEU A 52 26.73 21.72 25.36
N THR A 53 27.61 21.69 26.36
CA THR A 53 27.40 21.01 27.65
C THR A 53 26.18 21.61 28.36
N ARG A 54 26.09 22.95 28.41
CA ARG A 54 24.96 23.66 29.02
C ARG A 54 23.67 23.49 28.23
N GLU A 55 23.74 23.60 26.91
CA GLU A 55 22.60 23.45 26.01
C GLU A 55 21.92 22.08 26.17
N LEU A 56 22.71 21.00 26.12
CA LEU A 56 22.21 19.63 26.22
C LEU A 56 22.05 19.12 27.65
N ARG A 57 22.43 19.95 28.63
CA ARG A 57 22.46 19.65 30.07
C ARG A 57 23.28 18.40 30.39
N LEU A 58 24.46 18.28 29.78
CA LEU A 58 25.35 17.13 29.98
C LEU A 58 25.94 17.08 31.39
N ASP A 59 25.86 18.18 32.15
CA ASP A 59 26.22 18.24 33.58
C ASP A 59 25.29 17.41 34.47
N LEU A 60 24.11 17.03 33.99
CA LEU A 60 23.12 16.24 34.73
C LEU A 60 23.20 14.75 34.35
N PRO A 61 23.03 13.84 35.31
CA PRO A 61 22.98 12.42 35.01
C PRO A 61 21.78 12.08 34.10
N PRO A 62 21.92 11.11 33.18
CA PRO A 62 20.88 10.77 32.19
C PRO A 62 19.47 10.55 32.75
N PRO A 63 19.26 9.90 33.92
CA PRO A 63 17.92 9.72 34.48
C PRO A 63 17.21 11.03 34.78
N LEU A 64 17.92 12.05 35.29
CA LEU A 64 17.34 13.35 35.58
C LEU A 64 16.99 14.10 34.29
N ARG A 65 17.85 14.00 33.27
CA ARG A 65 17.59 14.60 31.96
C ARG A 65 16.33 14.01 31.31
N TYR A 66 16.08 12.71 31.46
CA TYR A 66 14.84 12.07 31.00
C TYR A 66 13.61 12.70 31.65
N PHE A 67 13.57 12.87 32.97
CA PHE A 67 12.39 13.44 33.64
C PHE A 67 12.16 14.90 33.29
N ILE A 68 13.22 15.66 33.02
CA ILE A 68 13.13 17.02 32.48
C ILE A 68 12.48 17.00 31.09
N TRP A 69 12.98 16.14 30.21
CA TRP A 69 12.43 15.98 28.86
C TRP A 69 10.97 15.51 28.90
N LEU A 70 10.66 14.51 29.72
CA LEU A 70 9.31 13.98 29.91
C LEU A 70 8.35 15.06 30.42
N ARG A 71 8.79 15.96 31.31
CA ARG A 71 7.97 17.10 31.75
C ARG A 71 7.56 17.99 30.57
N GLY A 72 8.47 18.25 29.63
CA GLY A 72 8.15 18.99 28.40
C GLY A 72 7.14 18.25 27.52
N VAL A 73 7.33 16.95 27.33
CA VAL A 73 6.42 16.08 26.58
C VAL A 73 5.02 16.05 27.21
N LEU A 74 4.92 15.94 28.53
CA LEU A 74 3.64 15.99 29.25
C LEU A 74 2.92 17.34 29.11
N GLY A 75 3.61 18.36 28.62
CA GLY A 75 3.04 19.63 28.17
C GLY A 75 1.91 19.47 27.14
N ILE A 76 1.84 18.34 26.42
CA ILE A 76 0.70 17.96 25.56
C ILE A 76 -0.64 18.09 26.29
N PHE A 77 -0.72 17.68 27.57
CA PHE A 77 -1.97 17.75 28.34
C PHE A 77 -2.35 19.17 28.77
N THR A 78 -1.38 20.09 28.74
CA THR A 78 -1.57 21.51 29.09
C THR A 78 -1.66 22.42 27.86
N GLY A 79 -1.54 21.87 26.65
CA GLY A 79 -1.58 22.62 25.39
C GLY A 79 -0.25 23.22 24.92
N ASN A 80 0.84 23.05 25.69
CA ASN A 80 2.18 23.55 25.37
C ASN A 80 3.20 22.38 25.33
N PRO A 81 3.14 21.52 24.30
CA PRO A 81 4.08 20.41 24.17
C PRO A 81 5.50 20.90 23.83
N ASP A 82 6.49 20.49 24.62
CA ASP A 82 7.91 20.79 24.38
C ASP A 82 8.72 19.49 24.32
N PHE A 83 9.17 19.14 23.11
CA PHE A 83 9.97 17.95 22.85
C PHE A 83 11.48 18.25 22.82
N GLY A 84 11.86 19.51 23.07
CA GLY A 84 13.19 20.03 22.85
C GLY A 84 13.43 20.48 21.42
N LEU A 85 14.61 21.05 21.20
CA LEU A 85 15.12 21.44 19.90
C LEU A 85 16.02 20.35 19.35
N THR A 86 16.08 20.29 18.02
CA THR A 86 17.08 19.50 17.30
C THR A 86 18.45 20.18 17.34
N ARG A 87 19.50 19.49 16.88
CA ARG A 87 20.84 20.07 16.67
C ARG A 87 20.87 21.25 15.71
N GLU A 88 19.87 21.37 14.85
CA GLU A 88 19.73 22.48 13.89
C GLU A 88 18.85 23.62 14.45
N GLN A 89 18.52 23.59 15.75
CA GLN A 89 17.64 24.56 16.43
C GLN A 89 16.18 24.55 15.91
N GLU A 90 15.77 23.48 15.22
CA GLU A 90 14.38 23.27 14.81
C GLU A 90 13.59 22.59 15.94
N PRO A 91 12.33 23.00 16.23
CA PRO A 91 11.47 22.29 17.17
C PRO A 91 11.24 20.83 16.76
N VAL A 92 11.53 19.88 17.65
CA VAL A 92 11.39 18.44 17.37
C VAL A 92 9.94 18.07 16.99
N ILE A 93 8.96 18.76 17.59
CA ILE A 93 7.54 18.53 17.30
C ILE A 93 7.18 18.85 15.85
N GLU A 94 7.79 19.88 15.25
CA GLU A 94 7.54 20.29 13.86
C GLU A 94 8.16 19.30 12.88
N ALA A 95 9.42 18.91 13.13
CA ALA A 95 10.10 17.88 12.37
C ALA A 95 9.30 16.58 12.34
N ILE A 96 8.83 16.12 13.51
CA ILE A 96 8.00 14.91 13.63
C ILE A 96 6.66 15.10 12.92
N ALA A 97 5.96 16.23 13.12
CA ALA A 97 4.67 16.48 12.49
C ALA A 97 4.76 16.46 10.96
N GLY A 98 5.87 16.93 10.37
CA GLY A 98 6.14 16.83 8.93
C GLY A 98 6.40 15.40 8.45
N ALA A 99 7.06 14.59 9.27
CA ALA A 99 7.46 13.22 8.95
C ALA A 99 6.37 12.14 9.18
N ILE A 100 5.39 12.40 10.04
CA ILE A 100 4.31 11.44 10.34
C ILE A 100 3.49 11.07 9.09
N PRO A 101 2.95 12.04 8.30
CA PRO A 101 2.08 11.72 7.18
C PRO A 101 2.78 10.92 6.08
N THR A 102 4.09 11.12 5.92
CA THR A 102 4.89 10.51 4.85
C THR A 102 5.11 9.03 5.14
N THR A 103 5.55 8.69 6.35
CA THR A 103 5.67 7.30 6.80
C THR A 103 4.31 6.60 6.82
N ILE A 104 3.26 7.20 7.41
CA ILE A 104 1.94 6.56 7.48
C ILE A 104 1.40 6.25 6.08
N ARG A 105 1.50 7.20 5.15
CA ARG A 105 1.05 7.02 3.77
C ARG A 105 1.78 5.88 3.08
N LEU A 106 3.11 5.86 3.18
CA LEU A 106 3.95 4.84 2.57
C LEU A 106 3.57 3.44 3.07
N VAL A 107 3.52 3.30 4.40
CA VAL A 107 3.26 2.04 5.08
C VAL A 107 1.83 1.58 4.83
N ALA A 108 0.84 2.47 4.96
CA ALA A 108 -0.57 2.11 4.81
C ALA A 108 -0.88 1.58 3.41
N VAL A 109 -0.42 2.27 2.36
CA VAL A 109 -0.68 1.86 0.97
C VAL A 109 -0.03 0.51 0.69
N ALA A 110 1.25 0.34 1.04
CA ALA A 110 1.95 -0.92 0.82
C ALA A 110 1.33 -2.09 1.58
N THR A 111 0.93 -1.85 2.83
CA THR A 111 0.32 -2.87 3.70
C THR A 111 -1.02 -3.33 3.13
N ILE A 112 -1.89 -2.40 2.74
CA ILE A 112 -3.20 -2.73 2.15
C ILE A 112 -3.04 -3.56 0.89
N VAL A 113 -2.13 -3.15 -0.01
CA VAL A 113 -1.87 -3.88 -1.26
C VAL A 113 -1.30 -5.27 -0.96
N ALA A 114 -0.34 -5.38 -0.04
CA ALA A 114 0.25 -6.65 0.36
C ALA A 114 -0.76 -7.62 0.99
N ILE A 115 -1.64 -7.13 1.85
CA ILE A 115 -2.72 -7.92 2.47
C ILE A 115 -3.65 -8.45 1.39
N VAL A 116 -4.17 -7.56 0.54
CA VAL A 116 -5.17 -7.94 -0.48
C VAL A 116 -4.59 -8.98 -1.43
N LEU A 117 -3.40 -8.72 -1.99
CA LEU A 117 -2.77 -9.64 -2.93
C LEU A 117 -2.27 -10.91 -2.26
N GLY A 118 -1.63 -10.78 -1.10
CA GLY A 118 -1.03 -11.90 -0.37
C GLY A 118 -2.06 -12.88 0.16
N ILE A 119 -3.15 -12.39 0.75
CA ILE A 119 -4.26 -13.24 1.21
C ILE A 119 -4.96 -13.89 0.01
N ALA A 120 -5.26 -13.14 -1.05
CA ALA A 120 -5.93 -13.69 -2.22
C ALA A 120 -5.13 -14.83 -2.86
N LEU A 121 -3.82 -14.64 -3.03
CA LEU A 121 -2.94 -15.63 -3.65
C LEU A 121 -2.64 -16.81 -2.71
N GLY A 122 -2.44 -16.57 -1.41
CA GLY A 122 -2.20 -17.64 -0.44
C GLY A 122 -3.42 -18.53 -0.19
N ILE A 123 -4.63 -17.96 -0.16
CA ILE A 123 -5.88 -18.75 -0.14
C ILE A 123 -6.01 -19.59 -1.39
N THR A 124 -5.78 -18.98 -2.56
CA THR A 124 -5.87 -19.71 -3.84
C THR A 124 -4.86 -20.86 -3.90
N SER A 125 -3.67 -20.66 -3.33
CA SER A 125 -2.62 -21.69 -3.24
C SER A 125 -3.03 -22.82 -2.30
N ALA A 126 -3.61 -22.51 -1.14
CA ALA A 126 -4.13 -23.53 -0.21
C ALA A 126 -5.31 -24.32 -0.79
N LEU A 127 -6.23 -23.67 -1.50
CA LEU A 127 -7.35 -24.38 -2.17
C LEU A 127 -6.89 -25.28 -3.32
N ARG A 128 -5.70 -25.01 -3.88
CA ARG A 128 -5.08 -25.82 -4.93
C ARG A 128 -3.79 -26.46 -4.42
N GLN A 129 -3.84 -27.02 -3.21
CA GLN A 129 -2.69 -27.66 -2.58
C GLN A 129 -2.04 -28.71 -3.50
N TYR A 130 -0.70 -28.77 -3.50
CA TYR A 130 0.11 -29.67 -4.34
C TYR A 130 -0.03 -29.44 -5.85
N SER A 131 -0.67 -28.36 -6.26
CA SER A 131 -0.75 -27.98 -7.67
C SER A 131 0.48 -27.19 -8.10
N ARG A 132 0.66 -27.04 -9.41
CA ARG A 132 1.75 -26.22 -9.98
C ARG A 132 1.65 -24.75 -9.55
N PHE A 133 0.42 -24.25 -9.38
CA PHE A 133 0.16 -22.93 -8.82
C PHE A 133 0.70 -22.84 -7.39
N ASP A 134 0.45 -23.86 -6.57
CA ASP A 134 0.89 -23.90 -5.18
C ASP A 134 2.42 -23.89 -5.08
N TYR A 135 3.09 -24.79 -5.81
CA TYR A 135 4.56 -24.82 -5.85
C TYR A 135 5.16 -23.52 -6.39
N GLY A 136 4.60 -22.96 -7.48
CA GLY A 136 5.06 -21.71 -8.06
C GLY A 136 4.93 -20.53 -7.09
N MET A 137 3.74 -20.34 -6.51
CA MET A 137 3.51 -19.27 -5.55
C MET A 137 4.35 -19.43 -4.29
N THR A 138 4.54 -20.65 -3.81
CA THR A 138 5.39 -20.94 -2.66
C THR A 138 6.85 -20.60 -2.96
N PHE A 139 7.36 -20.98 -4.13
CA PHE A 139 8.72 -20.62 -4.57
C PHE A 139 8.91 -19.10 -4.64
N PHE A 140 8.01 -18.38 -5.32
CA PHE A 140 8.10 -16.92 -5.43
C PHE A 140 7.99 -16.22 -4.07
N ALA A 141 7.10 -16.69 -3.19
CA ALA A 141 6.99 -16.16 -1.84
C ALA A 141 8.29 -16.39 -1.05
N PHE A 142 8.89 -17.58 -1.09
CA PHE A 142 10.16 -17.84 -0.42
C PHE A 142 11.33 -17.03 -1.00
N LEU A 143 11.37 -16.86 -2.32
CA LEU A 143 12.37 -16.02 -2.98
C LEU A 143 12.26 -14.59 -2.44
N LEU A 144 11.08 -13.96 -2.54
CA LEU A 144 10.86 -12.59 -2.09
C LEU A 144 11.10 -12.41 -0.58
N PHE A 145 10.72 -13.40 0.22
CA PHE A 145 10.96 -13.39 1.67
C PHE A 145 12.44 -13.44 2.03
N SER A 146 13.26 -14.08 1.19
CA SER A 146 14.69 -14.26 1.45
C SER A 146 15.56 -13.08 0.99
N LEU A 147 14.98 -12.14 0.23
CA LEU A 147 15.70 -10.99 -0.31
C LEU A 147 15.71 -9.83 0.69
N PRO A 148 16.88 -9.25 1.02
CA PRO A 148 16.95 -8.06 1.86
C PRO A 148 16.24 -6.86 1.23
N ILE A 149 15.52 -6.07 2.05
CA ILE A 149 14.77 -4.89 1.56
C ILE A 149 15.62 -3.88 0.83
N PHE A 150 16.81 -3.56 1.33
CA PHE A 150 17.69 -2.58 0.69
C PHE A 150 18.10 -3.06 -0.71
N TRP A 151 18.33 -4.36 -0.89
CA TRP A 151 18.73 -4.93 -2.17
C TRP A 151 17.58 -4.83 -3.17
N VAL A 152 16.37 -5.24 -2.77
CA VAL A 152 15.17 -5.10 -3.62
C VAL A 152 14.94 -3.63 -3.98
N ALA A 153 15.01 -2.71 -3.02
CA ALA A 153 14.81 -1.28 -3.26
C ALA A 153 15.84 -0.71 -4.25
N VAL A 154 17.11 -1.11 -4.14
CA VAL A 154 18.17 -0.68 -5.07
C VAL A 154 17.95 -1.24 -6.47
N LEU A 155 17.56 -2.51 -6.61
CA LEU A 155 17.24 -3.09 -7.93
C LEU A 155 16.03 -2.42 -8.57
N LEU A 156 14.99 -2.13 -7.78
CA LEU A 156 13.83 -1.39 -8.26
C LEU A 156 14.23 0.01 -8.74
N LYS A 157 15.10 0.70 -8.01
CA LYS A 157 15.63 2.01 -8.42
C LYS A 157 16.45 1.91 -9.71
N GLN A 158 17.33 0.93 -9.83
CA GLN A 158 18.16 0.76 -11.03
C GLN A 158 17.31 0.39 -12.25
N TYR A 159 16.57 -0.71 -12.19
CA TYR A 159 15.92 -1.28 -13.36
C TYR A 159 14.54 -0.70 -13.66
N LEU A 160 13.73 -0.40 -12.63
CA LEU A 160 12.36 0.10 -12.82
C LEU A 160 12.27 1.63 -12.83
N ALA A 161 13.35 2.34 -12.48
CA ALA A 161 13.41 3.79 -12.54
C ALA A 161 14.44 4.28 -13.55
N ILE A 162 15.73 4.06 -13.30
CA ILE A 162 16.82 4.63 -14.12
C ILE A 162 16.77 4.05 -15.53
N ASP A 163 16.94 2.73 -15.65
CA ASP A 163 16.96 2.06 -16.96
C ASP A 163 15.60 2.17 -17.68
N PHE A 164 14.50 2.15 -16.92
CA PHE A 164 13.15 2.30 -17.48
C PHE A 164 12.89 3.72 -18.02
N ASN A 165 13.32 4.76 -17.30
CA ASN A 165 13.21 6.14 -17.80
C ASN A 165 14.03 6.33 -19.08
N ASP A 166 15.25 5.80 -19.13
CA ASP A 166 16.08 5.86 -20.35
C ASP A 166 15.43 5.08 -21.51
N PHE A 167 14.80 3.94 -21.22
CA PHE A 167 13.99 3.21 -22.19
C PHE A 167 12.78 4.02 -22.69
N LEU A 168 12.06 4.73 -21.83
CA LEU A 168 10.86 5.50 -22.17
C LEU A 168 11.11 6.62 -23.19
N VAL A 169 12.33 7.15 -23.28
CA VAL A 169 12.73 8.14 -24.28
C VAL A 169 12.53 7.60 -25.70
N THR A 170 12.79 6.31 -25.92
CA THR A 170 12.59 5.67 -27.24
C THR A 170 11.30 4.86 -27.30
N ALA A 171 10.90 4.26 -26.17
CA ALA A 171 9.77 3.35 -25.97
C ALA A 171 9.65 2.24 -27.02
N LYS A 172 10.78 1.81 -27.58
CA LYS A 172 10.84 0.71 -28.56
C LYS A 172 11.37 -0.54 -27.90
N ILE A 173 10.53 -1.57 -27.83
CA ILE A 173 10.90 -2.88 -27.28
C ILE A 173 11.59 -3.66 -28.39
N SER A 174 12.84 -4.08 -28.18
CA SER A 174 13.54 -4.88 -29.18
C SER A 174 12.87 -6.26 -29.35
N PRO A 175 12.86 -6.86 -30.55
CA PRO A 175 12.26 -8.17 -30.77
C PRO A 175 12.76 -9.28 -29.81
N PRO A 176 14.07 -9.35 -29.46
CA PRO A 176 14.53 -10.28 -28.42
C PRO A 176 13.85 -10.08 -27.06
N TRP A 177 13.65 -8.83 -26.64
CA TRP A 177 12.95 -8.51 -25.39
C TRP A 177 11.46 -8.86 -25.46
N ILE A 178 10.79 -8.69 -26.62
CA ILE A 178 9.40 -9.12 -26.81
C ILE A 178 9.26 -10.63 -26.62
N ILE A 179 10.17 -11.41 -27.21
CA ILE A 179 10.20 -12.87 -27.07
C ILE A 179 10.47 -13.26 -25.62
N PHE A 180 11.49 -12.67 -25.01
CA PHE A 180 11.88 -12.98 -23.62
C PHE A 180 10.75 -12.66 -22.63
N LEU A 181 10.19 -11.46 -22.68
CA LEU A 181 9.08 -11.05 -21.81
C LEU A 181 7.83 -11.90 -22.03
N SER A 182 7.52 -12.24 -23.28
CA SER A 182 6.37 -13.11 -23.60
C SER A 182 6.58 -14.54 -23.11
N ALA A 183 7.81 -15.06 -23.14
CA ALA A 183 8.15 -16.36 -22.55
C ALA A 183 8.00 -16.32 -21.02
N LEU A 184 8.47 -15.24 -20.38
CA LEU A 184 8.36 -15.06 -18.93
C LEU A 184 6.91 -14.96 -18.48
N VAL A 185 6.10 -14.11 -19.13
CA VAL A 185 4.67 -13.94 -18.85
C VAL A 185 3.90 -15.22 -19.16
N GLY A 186 4.22 -15.89 -20.27
CA GLY A 186 3.66 -17.18 -20.65
C GLY A 186 3.94 -18.25 -19.59
N LEU A 187 5.18 -18.33 -19.09
CA LEU A 187 5.56 -19.28 -18.05
C LEU A 187 4.85 -18.96 -16.74
N PHE A 188 4.80 -17.69 -16.36
CA PHE A 188 4.08 -17.23 -15.17
C PHE A 188 2.61 -17.66 -15.21
N TRP A 189 1.86 -17.30 -16.26
CA TRP A 189 0.45 -17.69 -16.38
C TRP A 189 0.24 -19.20 -16.53
N ALA A 190 1.16 -19.90 -17.18
CA ALA A 190 1.11 -21.36 -17.29
C ALA A 190 1.35 -22.07 -15.93
N THR A 191 2.18 -21.50 -15.05
CA THR A 191 2.33 -21.98 -13.67
C THR A 191 1.08 -21.68 -12.85
N ILE A 192 0.44 -20.52 -13.09
CA ILE A 192 -0.74 -20.10 -12.35
C ILE A 192 -1.99 -20.91 -12.73
N ILE A 193 -2.21 -21.12 -14.03
CA ILE A 193 -3.36 -21.83 -14.56
C ILE A 193 -3.04 -23.32 -14.54
N SER A 194 -3.18 -23.90 -13.34
CA SER A 194 -2.91 -25.32 -13.08
C SER A 194 -3.80 -26.25 -13.92
N GLY A 195 -3.28 -27.43 -14.29
CA GLY A 195 -3.99 -28.43 -15.09
C GLY A 195 -3.08 -29.49 -15.72
N THR A 196 -3.59 -30.18 -16.74
CA THR A 196 -2.83 -31.19 -17.50
C THR A 196 -1.64 -30.56 -18.25
N ARG A 197 -0.59 -31.34 -18.54
CA ARG A 197 0.58 -30.85 -19.31
C ARG A 197 0.18 -30.17 -20.62
N ARG A 198 -0.84 -30.72 -21.31
CA ARG A 198 -1.41 -30.14 -22.54
C ARG A 198 -2.06 -28.77 -22.28
N ARG A 199 -2.84 -28.61 -21.20
CA ARG A 199 -3.44 -27.32 -20.84
C ARG A 199 -2.38 -26.28 -20.51
N VAL A 200 -1.34 -26.66 -19.76
CA VAL A 200 -0.22 -25.78 -19.41
C VAL A 200 0.50 -25.29 -20.65
N LEU A 201 0.82 -26.19 -21.60
CA LEU A 201 1.44 -25.80 -22.87
C LEU A 201 0.53 -24.91 -23.73
N MET A 202 -0.77 -25.21 -23.81
CA MET A 202 -1.72 -24.36 -24.54
C MET A 202 -1.83 -22.97 -23.91
N VAL A 203 -1.85 -22.85 -22.58
CA VAL A 203 -1.85 -21.56 -21.88
C VAL A 203 -0.55 -20.83 -22.14
N PHE A 204 0.60 -21.51 -22.01
CA PHE A 204 1.90 -20.93 -22.28
C PHE A 204 1.96 -20.36 -23.70
N SER A 205 1.67 -21.17 -24.73
CA SER A 205 1.71 -20.75 -26.12
C SER A 205 0.68 -19.66 -26.43
N GLY A 206 -0.54 -19.79 -25.89
CA GLY A 206 -1.59 -18.79 -26.09
C GLY A 206 -1.24 -17.43 -25.48
N VAL A 207 -0.75 -17.43 -24.23
CA VAL A 207 -0.30 -16.21 -23.54
C VAL A 207 0.96 -15.64 -24.19
N PHE A 208 1.90 -16.49 -24.61
CA PHE A 208 3.09 -16.07 -25.33
C PHE A 208 2.74 -15.32 -26.62
N ILE A 209 1.86 -15.89 -27.45
CA ILE A 209 1.45 -15.27 -28.71
C ILE A 209 0.68 -13.97 -28.44
N ALA A 210 -0.31 -14.02 -27.53
CA ALA A 210 -1.11 -12.85 -27.19
C ALA A 210 -0.26 -11.70 -26.63
N ASN A 211 0.67 -12.01 -25.71
CA ASN A 211 1.56 -11.03 -25.11
C ASN A 211 2.59 -10.51 -26.12
N SER A 212 3.09 -11.35 -27.02
CA SER A 212 4.02 -10.93 -28.08
C SER A 212 3.34 -9.93 -29.03
N ILE A 213 2.12 -10.25 -29.49
CA ILE A 213 1.31 -9.33 -30.32
C ILE A 213 1.05 -8.03 -29.57
N PHE A 214 0.68 -8.11 -28.29
CA PHE A 214 0.42 -6.95 -27.45
C PHE A 214 1.65 -6.05 -27.28
N LEU A 215 2.82 -6.62 -26.95
CA LEU A 215 4.06 -5.88 -26.80
C LEU A 215 4.54 -5.29 -28.13
N SER A 216 4.39 -6.02 -29.25
CA SER A 216 4.67 -5.49 -30.59
C SER A 216 3.74 -4.32 -30.93
N PHE A 217 2.45 -4.42 -30.61
CA PHE A 217 1.49 -3.34 -30.80
C PHE A 217 1.85 -2.10 -29.97
N ILE A 218 2.14 -2.28 -28.67
CA ILE A 218 2.57 -1.20 -27.78
C ILE A 218 3.85 -0.54 -28.27
N SER A 219 4.83 -1.35 -28.70
CA SER A 219 6.10 -0.84 -29.21
C SER A 219 5.94 -0.12 -30.56
N ALA A 220 5.02 -0.55 -31.42
CA ALA A 220 4.77 0.07 -32.71
C ALA A 220 4.02 1.40 -32.56
N THR A 221 3.12 1.49 -31.59
CA THR A 221 2.31 2.69 -31.32
C THR A 221 2.97 3.69 -30.37
N GLN A 222 4.14 3.34 -29.81
CA GLN A 222 4.83 4.11 -28.76
C GLN A 222 3.91 4.44 -27.57
N TRP A 223 2.98 3.54 -27.27
CA TRP A 223 1.95 3.76 -26.25
C TRP A 223 2.56 3.97 -24.86
N LEU A 224 3.76 3.46 -24.59
CA LEU A 224 4.46 3.70 -23.31
C LEU A 224 4.92 5.14 -23.11
N SER A 225 5.24 5.87 -24.20
CA SER A 225 5.57 7.30 -24.10
C SER A 225 4.32 8.17 -24.05
N TYR A 226 3.25 7.76 -24.75
CA TYR A 226 2.00 8.52 -24.87
C TYR A 226 0.78 7.62 -24.60
N PRO A 227 0.57 7.20 -23.34
CA PRO A 227 -0.52 6.30 -23.01
C PRO A 227 -1.86 6.99 -23.24
N ARG A 228 -2.76 6.30 -23.94
CA ARG A 228 -4.17 6.70 -24.08
C ARG A 228 -5.01 5.46 -24.35
N LEU A 229 -6.16 5.34 -23.70
CA LEU A 229 -7.14 4.30 -24.03
C LEU A 229 -8.07 4.81 -25.15
N GLY A 230 -8.58 6.03 -24.97
CA GLY A 230 -9.59 6.61 -25.86
C GLY A 230 -10.92 5.85 -25.85
N PRO A 231 -11.93 6.32 -26.60
CA PRO A 231 -13.30 5.85 -26.49
C PRO A 231 -13.47 4.39 -26.93
N ILE A 232 -12.70 3.92 -27.92
CA ILE A 232 -12.78 2.55 -28.44
C ILE A 232 -12.29 1.54 -27.40
N ALA A 233 -11.12 1.78 -26.81
CA ALA A 233 -10.61 0.87 -25.78
C ALA A 233 -11.50 0.92 -24.53
N ILE A 234 -11.97 2.12 -24.13
CA ILE A 234 -12.94 2.26 -23.02
C ILE A 234 -14.19 1.43 -23.29
N PHE A 235 -14.73 1.44 -24.51
CA PHE A 235 -15.89 0.64 -24.88
C PHE A 235 -15.63 -0.87 -24.71
N ILE A 236 -14.51 -1.36 -25.26
CA ILE A 236 -14.13 -2.78 -25.21
C ILE A 236 -13.95 -3.24 -23.76
N PHE A 237 -13.20 -2.48 -22.95
CA PHE A 237 -13.00 -2.80 -21.55
C PHE A 237 -14.30 -2.68 -20.75
N SER A 238 -15.16 -1.71 -21.05
CA SER A 238 -16.47 -1.56 -20.41
C SER A 238 -17.39 -2.75 -20.67
N ILE A 239 -17.37 -3.32 -21.89
CA ILE A 239 -18.06 -4.58 -22.21
C ILE A 239 -17.47 -5.72 -21.36
N GLY A 240 -16.15 -5.84 -21.29
CA GLY A 240 -15.48 -6.84 -20.46
C GLY A 240 -15.87 -6.74 -18.98
N ILE A 241 -15.89 -5.53 -18.43
CA ILE A 241 -16.35 -5.23 -17.06
C ILE A 241 -17.81 -5.64 -16.90
N ALA A 242 -18.69 -5.30 -17.85
CA ALA A 242 -20.09 -5.66 -17.82
C ALA A 242 -20.29 -7.19 -17.73
N PHE A 243 -19.58 -7.97 -18.55
CA PHE A 243 -19.62 -9.43 -18.48
C PHE A 243 -19.06 -9.96 -17.15
N ALA A 244 -17.89 -9.47 -16.72
CA ALA A 244 -17.22 -9.94 -15.51
C ALA A 244 -18.07 -9.69 -14.25
N VAL A 245 -18.59 -8.48 -14.09
CA VAL A 245 -19.42 -8.11 -12.92
C VAL A 245 -20.74 -8.88 -12.93
N THR A 246 -21.38 -9.02 -14.10
CA THR A 246 -22.61 -9.82 -14.22
C THR A 246 -22.37 -11.26 -13.82
N TYR A 247 -21.31 -11.89 -14.33
CA TYR A 247 -20.92 -13.25 -14.00
C TYR A 247 -20.66 -13.45 -12.50
N LEU A 248 -19.89 -12.53 -11.88
CA LEU A 248 -19.50 -12.65 -10.48
C LEU A 248 -20.65 -12.41 -9.50
N SER A 249 -21.61 -11.55 -9.86
CA SER A 249 -22.63 -11.13 -8.91
C SER A 249 -23.95 -11.91 -9.03
N VAL A 250 -24.53 -12.04 -10.22
CA VAL A 250 -25.86 -12.68 -10.41
C VAL A 250 -25.78 -13.88 -11.37
N GLY A 251 -24.65 -14.04 -12.07
CA GLY A 251 -24.45 -15.09 -13.08
C GLY A 251 -24.94 -14.65 -14.45
N LEU A 252 -24.34 -15.22 -15.51
CA LEU A 252 -24.67 -14.87 -16.90
C LEU A 252 -26.05 -15.35 -17.36
N SER A 253 -26.73 -16.18 -16.56
CA SER A 253 -28.10 -16.62 -16.80
C SER A 253 -29.10 -15.47 -16.67
N ASP A 254 -28.81 -14.46 -15.85
CA ASP A 254 -29.68 -13.30 -15.70
C ASP A 254 -29.53 -12.34 -16.89
N ARG A 255 -30.51 -12.43 -17.81
CA ARG A 255 -30.55 -11.61 -19.02
C ARG A 255 -30.85 -10.14 -18.73
N ALA A 256 -31.57 -9.82 -17.65
CA ALA A 256 -31.91 -8.45 -17.30
C ALA A 256 -30.66 -7.72 -16.79
N ALA A 257 -29.90 -8.35 -15.90
CA ALA A 257 -28.61 -7.83 -15.42
C ALA A 257 -27.61 -7.67 -16.57
N LEU A 258 -27.48 -8.68 -17.43
CA LEU A 258 -26.55 -8.63 -18.56
C LEU A 258 -26.88 -7.48 -19.53
N LYS A 259 -28.15 -7.34 -19.93
CA LYS A 259 -28.58 -6.26 -20.84
C LYS A 259 -28.38 -4.88 -20.20
N SER A 260 -28.70 -4.75 -18.91
CA SER A 260 -28.49 -3.51 -18.16
C SER A 260 -27.01 -3.08 -18.17
N ASN A 261 -26.12 -4.02 -17.87
CA ASN A 261 -24.69 -3.75 -17.79
C ASN A 261 -24.05 -3.50 -19.17
N LEU A 262 -24.54 -4.16 -20.23
CA LEU A 262 -24.11 -3.86 -21.60
C LEU A 262 -24.58 -2.49 -22.07
N LEU A 263 -25.81 -2.08 -21.74
CA LEU A 263 -26.28 -0.73 -22.04
C LEU A 263 -25.45 0.32 -21.27
N LEU A 264 -25.07 0.03 -20.02
CA LEU A 264 -24.20 0.90 -19.24
C LEU A 264 -22.81 1.06 -19.86
N ALA A 265 -22.26 0.02 -20.49
CA ALA A 265 -21.00 0.13 -21.22
C ALA A 265 -21.11 1.15 -22.38
N LEU A 266 -22.25 1.18 -23.08
CA LEU A 266 -22.52 2.17 -24.12
C LEU A 266 -22.70 3.58 -23.52
N ILE A 267 -23.49 3.71 -22.46
CA ILE A 267 -23.71 4.99 -21.76
C ILE A 267 -22.40 5.55 -21.23
N GLY A 268 -21.50 4.72 -20.70
CA GLY A 268 -20.18 5.14 -20.24
C GLY A 268 -19.36 5.84 -21.32
N VAL A 269 -19.39 5.31 -22.55
CA VAL A 269 -18.73 5.92 -23.72
C VAL A 269 -19.42 7.21 -24.15
N ILE A 270 -20.75 7.30 -24.02
CA ILE A 270 -21.49 8.53 -24.31
C ILE A 270 -21.13 9.62 -23.28
N ILE A 271 -21.08 9.27 -21.99
CA ILE A 271 -20.71 10.17 -20.89
C ILE A 271 -19.24 10.62 -20.98
N TYR A 272 -18.36 9.78 -21.53
CA TYR A 272 -16.94 10.10 -21.71
C TYR A 272 -16.69 11.41 -22.48
N PHE A 273 -17.49 11.72 -23.51
CA PHE A 273 -17.28 12.95 -24.29
C PHE A 273 -17.57 14.25 -23.52
N PRO A 274 -18.76 14.46 -22.93
CA PRO A 274 -19.05 15.69 -22.19
C PRO A 274 -18.26 15.80 -20.88
N ILE A 275 -17.91 14.67 -20.25
CA ILE A 275 -17.18 14.72 -18.97
C ILE A 275 -15.73 15.16 -19.14
N GLN A 276 -15.11 14.86 -20.28
CA GLN A 276 -13.71 15.22 -20.55
C GLN A 276 -13.45 16.72 -20.33
N SER A 277 -14.34 17.58 -20.84
CA SER A 277 -14.24 19.03 -20.68
C SER A 277 -14.33 19.49 -19.21
N LEU A 278 -15.13 18.79 -18.40
CA LEU A 278 -15.24 19.07 -16.96
C LEU A 278 -14.01 18.58 -16.18
N LEU A 279 -13.43 17.45 -16.58
CA LEU A 279 -12.22 16.89 -15.96
C LEU A 279 -10.96 17.69 -16.31
N ASP A 280 -10.92 18.34 -17.48
CA ASP A 280 -9.83 19.23 -17.90
C ASP A 280 -9.98 20.67 -17.37
N SER A 281 -11.11 20.99 -16.73
CA SER A 281 -11.36 22.33 -16.18
C SER A 281 -10.51 22.66 -14.94
N ASN A 282 -10.51 23.94 -14.53
CA ASN A 282 -9.88 24.38 -13.27
C ASN A 282 -10.49 23.75 -12.00
N ARG A 283 -11.61 23.03 -12.11
CA ARG A 283 -12.30 22.36 -10.99
C ARG A 283 -12.55 20.87 -11.28
N PRO A 284 -11.49 20.07 -11.48
CA PRO A 284 -11.60 18.66 -11.89
C PRO A 284 -12.28 17.80 -10.83
N ARG A 285 -12.18 18.17 -9.54
CA ARG A 285 -12.88 17.50 -8.44
C ARG A 285 -14.40 17.52 -8.61
N VAL A 286 -14.95 18.63 -9.15
CA VAL A 286 -16.39 18.74 -9.43
C VAL A 286 -16.75 17.86 -10.62
N GLY A 287 -15.90 17.81 -11.65
CA GLY A 287 -16.05 16.88 -12.78
C GLY A 287 -16.12 15.42 -12.33
N ILE A 288 -15.26 14.99 -11.40
CA ILE A 288 -15.29 13.62 -10.84
C ILE A 288 -16.62 13.35 -10.12
N LEU A 289 -17.13 14.30 -9.34
CA LEU A 289 -18.41 14.15 -8.65
C LEU A 289 -19.59 14.05 -9.63
N ILE A 290 -19.59 14.87 -10.68
CA ILE A 290 -20.60 14.84 -11.74
C ILE A 290 -20.55 13.51 -12.49
N LEU A 291 -19.36 12.99 -12.81
CA LEU A 291 -19.18 11.69 -13.45
C LEU A 291 -19.79 10.57 -12.61
N LEU A 292 -19.44 10.52 -11.33
CA LEU A 292 -19.96 9.51 -10.40
C LEU A 292 -21.48 9.61 -10.27
N ALA A 293 -22.03 10.81 -10.13
CA ALA A 293 -23.47 11.02 -10.06
C ALA A 293 -24.18 10.56 -11.33
N ALA A 294 -23.67 10.94 -12.51
CA ALA A 294 -24.25 10.56 -13.80
C ALA A 294 -24.21 9.03 -14.03
N LEU A 295 -23.11 8.38 -13.65
CA LEU A 295 -22.96 6.92 -13.73
C LEU A 295 -23.88 6.18 -12.75
N LEU A 296 -24.04 6.68 -11.52
CA LEU A 296 -24.95 6.09 -10.54
C LEU A 296 -26.42 6.27 -10.95
N ILE A 297 -26.80 7.44 -11.44
CA ILE A 297 -28.17 7.72 -11.91
C ILE A 297 -28.48 6.84 -13.13
N SER A 298 -27.56 6.74 -14.09
CA SER A 298 -27.75 5.87 -15.25
C SER A 298 -27.80 4.39 -14.84
N ALA A 299 -26.96 3.93 -13.90
CA ALA A 299 -26.99 2.55 -13.40
C ALA A 299 -28.36 2.17 -12.81
N VAL A 300 -28.90 3.04 -11.96
CA VAL A 300 -30.21 2.86 -11.35
C VAL A 300 -31.29 2.90 -12.44
N SER A 301 -31.30 3.93 -13.29
CA SER A 301 -32.31 4.12 -14.34
C SER A 301 -32.38 2.96 -15.33
N VAL A 302 -31.23 2.50 -15.82
CA VAL A 302 -31.13 1.36 -16.74
C VAL A 302 -31.64 0.07 -16.09
N SER A 303 -31.32 -0.13 -14.81
CA SER A 303 -31.81 -1.30 -14.06
C SER A 303 -33.34 -1.29 -13.97
N PHE A 304 -33.98 -0.13 -13.79
CA PHE A 304 -35.44 0.00 -13.78
C PHE A 304 -36.08 -0.33 -15.14
N ILE A 305 -35.38 -0.11 -16.26
CA ILE A 305 -35.89 -0.41 -17.61
C ILE A 305 -35.94 -1.92 -17.86
N PHE A 306 -34.89 -2.66 -17.48
CA PHE A 306 -34.78 -4.09 -17.81
C PHE A 306 -35.27 -5.03 -16.70
N ALA A 307 -35.17 -4.65 -15.41
CA ALA A 307 -35.57 -5.48 -14.28
C ALA A 307 -37.00 -5.16 -13.83
N ARG A 308 -37.96 -6.02 -14.19
CA ARG A 308 -39.36 -5.88 -13.78
C ARG A 308 -39.64 -6.42 -12.37
N ILE A 309 -38.94 -7.49 -11.96
CA ILE A 309 -39.10 -8.22 -10.69
C ILE A 309 -37.71 -8.33 -10.03
N ASP A 310 -37.65 -8.28 -8.69
CA ASP A 310 -36.42 -8.40 -7.87
C ASP A 310 -35.26 -7.48 -8.31
N ARG A 311 -35.46 -6.16 -8.17
CA ARG A 311 -34.55 -5.13 -8.71
C ARG A 311 -33.27 -4.93 -7.90
N GLY A 312 -33.25 -5.34 -6.64
CA GLY A 312 -32.13 -5.09 -5.72
C GLY A 312 -30.80 -5.66 -6.22
N PRO A 313 -30.74 -6.96 -6.57
CA PRO A 313 -29.54 -7.56 -7.13
C PRO A 313 -29.07 -6.88 -8.42
N VAL A 314 -29.97 -6.60 -9.37
CA VAL A 314 -29.64 -5.97 -10.66
C VAL A 314 -29.06 -4.57 -10.44
N ILE A 315 -29.73 -3.73 -9.63
CA ILE A 315 -29.25 -2.37 -9.31
C ILE A 315 -27.84 -2.42 -8.70
N ARG A 316 -27.60 -3.33 -7.74
CA ARG A 316 -26.28 -3.49 -7.14
C ARG A 316 -25.22 -3.86 -8.19
N THR A 317 -25.53 -4.77 -9.11
CA THR A 317 -24.59 -5.13 -10.18
C THR A 317 -24.28 -3.96 -11.09
N SER A 318 -25.30 -3.24 -11.53
CA SER A 318 -25.17 -2.08 -12.40
C SER A 318 -24.41 -0.94 -11.75
N ILE A 319 -24.60 -0.71 -10.44
CA ILE A 319 -23.80 0.26 -9.67
C ILE A 319 -22.32 -0.13 -9.70
N ILE A 320 -21.98 -1.39 -9.39
CA ILE A 320 -20.59 -1.87 -9.42
C ILE A 320 -19.99 -1.73 -10.82
N THR A 321 -20.72 -2.13 -11.87
CA THR A 321 -20.30 -1.96 -13.26
C THR A 321 -20.04 -0.50 -13.61
N SER A 322 -20.97 0.40 -13.26
CA SER A 322 -20.84 1.84 -13.55
C SER A 322 -19.66 2.48 -12.81
N MET A 323 -19.39 2.09 -11.56
CA MET A 323 -18.23 2.59 -10.82
C MET A 323 -16.91 2.16 -11.46
N LEU A 324 -16.82 0.91 -11.93
CA LEU A 324 -15.63 0.41 -12.62
C LEU A 324 -15.42 1.08 -13.99
N ILE A 325 -16.49 1.36 -14.72
CA ILE A 325 -16.44 2.15 -15.96
C ILE A 325 -15.98 3.58 -15.67
N GLY A 326 -16.51 4.20 -14.60
CA GLY A 326 -16.08 5.51 -14.14
C GLY A 326 -14.59 5.54 -13.80
N ALA A 327 -14.11 4.53 -13.07
CA ALA A 327 -12.68 4.39 -12.78
C ALA A 327 -11.84 4.27 -14.05
N LEU A 328 -12.30 3.54 -15.06
CA LEU A 328 -11.63 3.43 -16.36
C LEU A 328 -11.52 4.77 -17.09
N ILE A 329 -12.58 5.59 -17.05
CA ILE A 329 -12.57 6.96 -17.61
C ILE A 329 -11.55 7.84 -16.85
N LEU A 330 -11.52 7.76 -15.52
CA LEU A 330 -10.54 8.50 -14.72
C LEU A 330 -9.10 8.05 -14.97
N VAL A 331 -8.88 6.75 -15.23
CA VAL A 331 -7.57 6.22 -15.62
C VAL A 331 -7.16 6.75 -16.99
N ASP A 332 -8.06 6.78 -17.98
CA ASP A 332 -7.77 7.38 -19.28
C ASP A 332 -7.45 8.88 -19.15
N GLN A 333 -8.18 9.61 -18.31
CA GLN A 333 -7.88 11.01 -17.99
C GLN A 333 -6.47 11.19 -17.41
N MET A 334 -6.07 10.31 -16.50
CA MET A 334 -4.73 10.32 -15.93
C MET A 334 -3.66 9.97 -16.97
N MET A 335 -3.95 9.03 -17.89
CA MET A 335 -3.07 8.71 -19.01
C MET A 335 -2.92 9.90 -19.98
N GLN A 336 -3.99 10.64 -20.25
CA GLN A 336 -3.92 11.86 -21.06
C GLN A 336 -3.05 12.95 -20.39
N ALA A 337 -3.06 13.01 -19.05
CA ALA A 337 -2.18 13.90 -18.29
C ALA A 337 -0.70 13.44 -18.22
N TRP A 338 -0.36 12.27 -18.75
CA TRP A 338 1.02 11.75 -18.79
C TRP A 338 1.94 12.65 -19.60
N ARG A 339 1.50 13.09 -20.78
CA ARG A 339 2.30 13.95 -21.66
C ARG A 339 2.68 15.29 -20.99
N PRO A 340 1.72 16.11 -20.51
CA PRO A 340 2.07 17.37 -19.84
C PRO A 340 2.86 17.17 -18.54
N TYR A 341 2.80 15.98 -17.92
CA TYR A 341 3.65 15.63 -16.79
C TYR A 341 5.11 15.35 -17.22
N VAL A 342 5.31 14.46 -18.18
CA VAL A 342 6.65 14.01 -18.62
C VAL A 342 7.43 15.13 -19.31
N GLU A 343 6.73 15.97 -20.08
CA GLU A 343 7.30 17.11 -20.81
C GLU A 343 7.51 18.35 -19.92
N SER A 344 7.11 18.30 -18.64
CA SER A 344 7.37 19.42 -17.73
C SER A 344 8.86 19.58 -17.44
N ASP A 345 9.31 20.83 -17.31
CA ASP A 345 10.73 21.16 -17.08
C ASP A 345 11.29 20.49 -15.81
N ASP A 346 10.46 20.32 -14.79
CA ASP A 346 10.81 19.69 -13.52
C ASP A 346 11.05 18.16 -13.67
N VAL A 347 10.23 17.48 -14.47
CA VAL A 347 10.27 16.01 -14.65
C VAL A 347 11.26 15.61 -15.75
N ASN A 348 11.43 16.46 -16.76
CA ASN A 348 12.43 16.35 -17.82
C ASN A 348 12.56 14.94 -18.43
N TYR A 349 11.44 14.40 -18.92
CA TYR A 349 11.34 13.08 -19.55
C TYR A 349 11.72 11.88 -18.66
N ARG A 350 11.77 12.06 -17.34
CA ARG A 350 12.11 11.01 -16.35
C ARG A 350 10.97 10.80 -15.36
N PRO A 351 9.82 10.25 -15.81
CA PRO A 351 8.59 10.24 -15.03
C PRO A 351 8.62 9.36 -13.79
N VAL A 352 9.43 8.28 -13.77
CA VAL A 352 9.59 7.44 -12.58
C VAL A 352 10.59 8.09 -11.63
N ALA A 353 10.10 8.58 -10.50
CA ALA A 353 10.94 9.24 -9.52
C ALA A 353 11.87 8.27 -8.80
N THR A 354 13.12 8.71 -8.60
CA THR A 354 14.16 7.95 -7.89
C THR A 354 14.39 8.46 -6.47
N ILE A 355 14.00 9.70 -6.20
CA ILE A 355 14.21 10.42 -4.95
C ILE A 355 13.01 11.33 -4.64
N GLY A 356 12.78 11.59 -3.36
CA GLY A 356 11.81 12.60 -2.91
C GLY A 356 10.36 12.13 -2.94
N GLN A 357 9.45 13.06 -2.61
CA GLN A 357 8.00 12.80 -2.45
C GLN A 357 7.13 13.48 -3.51
N SER A 358 7.69 14.50 -4.16
CA SER A 358 7.12 15.25 -5.26
C SER A 358 8.23 16.04 -5.92
N THR A 359 8.17 16.17 -7.24
CA THR A 359 9.12 17.03 -7.98
C THR A 359 8.53 18.43 -8.15
N ILE A 360 7.21 18.52 -8.33
CA ILE A 360 6.51 19.75 -8.70
C ILE A 360 5.92 20.42 -7.46
N TRP A 361 6.46 21.58 -7.08
CA TRP A 361 5.96 22.38 -5.96
C TRP A 361 5.12 23.56 -6.44
N LEU A 362 3.97 23.78 -5.79
CA LEU A 362 3.23 25.05 -5.76
C LEU A 362 2.76 25.66 -7.12
N THR A 363 1.45 25.48 -7.32
CA THR A 363 0.44 26.44 -7.84
C THR A 363 0.02 26.53 -9.32
N GLU A 364 0.82 26.18 -10.34
CA GLU A 364 0.36 26.39 -11.74
C GLU A 364 0.09 25.13 -12.56
N VAL A 365 0.13 23.94 -11.93
CA VAL A 365 0.00 22.67 -12.66
C VAL A 365 -1.36 22.01 -12.43
N SER A 366 -1.91 21.40 -13.49
CA SER A 366 -3.22 20.74 -13.46
C SER A 366 -3.30 19.67 -12.37
N PHE A 367 -4.51 19.43 -11.86
CA PHE A 367 -4.76 18.43 -10.82
C PHE A 367 -4.23 17.05 -11.21
N TRP A 368 -4.45 16.63 -12.47
CA TRP A 368 -4.08 15.31 -12.94
C TRP A 368 -2.57 15.12 -12.98
N VAL A 369 -1.82 16.11 -13.43
CA VAL A 369 -0.35 16.08 -13.42
C VAL A 369 0.18 15.98 -11.99
N ARG A 370 -0.42 16.70 -11.03
CA ARG A 370 -0.05 16.59 -9.62
C ARG A 370 -0.33 15.21 -9.02
N VAL A 371 -1.48 14.62 -9.35
CA VAL A 371 -1.82 13.25 -8.93
C VAL A 371 -0.83 12.25 -9.54
N LEU A 372 -0.41 12.47 -10.78
CA LEU A 372 0.53 11.62 -11.49
C LEU A 372 1.93 11.72 -10.89
N ASP A 373 2.44 12.93 -10.66
CA ASP A 373 3.71 13.19 -9.96
C ASP A 373 3.75 12.43 -8.64
N PHE A 374 2.73 12.62 -7.82
CA PHE A 374 2.60 11.96 -6.54
C PHE A 374 2.53 10.43 -6.65
N ALA A 375 1.79 9.91 -7.62
CA ALA A 375 1.70 8.47 -7.86
C ALA A 375 3.07 7.89 -8.25
N MET A 376 3.80 8.55 -9.14
CA MET A 376 5.11 8.08 -9.60
C MET A 376 6.18 8.06 -8.50
N HIS A 377 6.11 8.99 -7.54
CA HIS A 377 6.96 8.96 -6.34
C HIS A 377 6.60 7.80 -5.39
N LEU A 378 5.34 7.38 -5.35
CA LEU A 378 4.88 6.29 -4.50
C LEU A 378 5.13 4.90 -5.07
N VAL A 379 5.20 4.73 -6.40
CA VAL A 379 5.25 3.40 -7.05
C VAL A 379 6.38 2.54 -6.52
N LEU A 380 7.64 3.00 -6.60
CA LEU A 380 8.79 2.16 -6.24
C LEU A 380 8.87 1.86 -4.74
N PRO A 381 8.73 2.86 -3.83
CA PRO A 381 8.74 2.58 -2.40
C PRO A 381 7.61 1.64 -1.97
N THR A 382 6.40 1.85 -2.51
CA THR A 382 5.23 1.02 -2.21
C THR A 382 5.45 -0.41 -2.71
N LEU A 383 5.99 -0.58 -3.91
CA LEU A 383 6.28 -1.89 -4.49
C LEU A 383 7.36 -2.62 -3.70
N ALA A 384 8.43 -1.94 -3.26
CA ALA A 384 9.47 -2.50 -2.41
C ALA A 384 8.90 -3.07 -1.10
N LEU A 385 8.08 -2.28 -0.39
CA LEU A 385 7.44 -2.70 0.86
C LEU A 385 6.37 -3.78 0.64
N THR A 386 5.64 -3.69 -0.47
CA THR A 386 4.61 -4.67 -0.84
C THR A 386 5.24 -6.04 -1.08
N LEU A 387 6.33 -6.13 -1.86
CA LEU A 387 6.94 -7.42 -2.23
C LEU A 387 7.38 -8.26 -1.02
N ILE A 388 7.87 -7.59 0.03
CA ILE A 388 8.35 -8.26 1.24
C ILE A 388 7.19 -8.72 2.10
N SER A 389 6.24 -7.82 2.35
CA SER A 389 5.06 -8.12 3.17
C SER A 389 4.19 -9.18 2.50
N PHE A 390 4.07 -9.11 1.17
CA PHE A 390 3.32 -10.03 0.33
C PHE A 390 3.70 -11.49 0.57
N ALA A 391 5.00 -11.80 0.61
CA ALA A 391 5.48 -13.15 0.81
C ALA A 391 5.05 -13.73 2.17
N GLY A 392 5.10 -12.91 3.22
CA GLY A 392 4.59 -13.24 4.54
C GLY A 392 3.10 -13.59 4.49
N TYR A 393 2.28 -12.72 3.89
CA TYR A 393 0.84 -12.94 3.78
C TYR A 393 0.48 -14.19 2.99
N VAL A 394 1.16 -14.49 1.88
CA VAL A 394 0.93 -15.73 1.11
C VAL A 394 1.18 -16.95 2.00
N ARG A 395 2.32 -16.99 2.69
CA ARG A 395 2.71 -18.13 3.54
C ARG A 395 1.74 -18.33 4.70
N PHE A 396 1.42 -17.26 5.43
CA PHE A 396 0.54 -17.33 6.59
C PHE A 396 -0.90 -17.66 6.21
N SER A 397 -1.45 -17.01 5.19
CA SER A 397 -2.83 -17.28 4.74
C SER A 397 -2.99 -18.69 4.19
N ARG A 398 -1.98 -19.21 3.48
CA ARG A 398 -1.95 -20.59 3.02
C ARG A 398 -1.94 -21.58 4.19
N GLY A 399 -1.00 -21.41 5.14
CA GLY A 399 -0.86 -22.33 6.28
C GLY A 399 -2.12 -22.36 7.15
N THR A 400 -2.59 -21.18 7.55
CA THR A 400 -3.79 -21.05 8.40
C THR A 400 -5.06 -21.56 7.72
N LEU A 401 -5.21 -21.42 6.39
CA LEU A 401 -6.34 -21.99 5.68
C LEU A 401 -6.29 -23.52 5.67
N LEU A 402 -5.11 -24.11 5.43
CA LEU A 402 -4.96 -25.58 5.46
C LEU A 402 -5.26 -26.15 6.86
N ASP A 403 -4.82 -25.48 7.92
CA ASP A 403 -5.12 -25.88 9.29
C ASP A 403 -6.63 -25.83 9.57
N VAL A 404 -7.30 -24.75 9.13
CA VAL A 404 -8.74 -24.58 9.28
C VAL A 404 -9.53 -25.64 8.50
N LEU A 405 -9.13 -25.93 7.25
CA LEU A 405 -9.78 -26.93 6.40
C LEU A 405 -9.72 -28.35 6.99
N ASN A 406 -8.76 -28.63 7.87
CA ASN A 406 -8.61 -29.91 8.56
C ASN A 406 -9.44 -30.04 9.85
N GLN A 407 -10.16 -28.98 10.29
CA GLN A 407 -10.94 -29.01 11.52
C GLN A 407 -12.28 -29.76 11.39
N ASP A 408 -12.75 -30.35 12.49
CA ASP A 408 -13.94 -31.22 12.49
C ASP A 408 -15.24 -30.50 12.12
N TYR A 409 -15.36 -29.19 12.41
CA TYR A 409 -16.55 -28.44 11.99
C TYR A 409 -16.61 -28.24 10.46
N ILE A 410 -15.46 -28.22 9.76
CA ILE A 410 -15.42 -28.19 8.29
C ILE A 410 -15.87 -29.54 7.73
N ARG A 411 -15.39 -30.64 8.32
CA ARG A 411 -15.84 -31.99 7.96
C ARG A 411 -17.35 -32.16 8.17
N THR A 412 -17.86 -31.65 9.30
CA THR A 412 -19.29 -31.64 9.61
C THR A 412 -20.08 -30.80 8.60
N ALA A 413 -19.57 -29.62 8.20
CA ALA A 413 -20.19 -28.77 7.21
C ALA A 413 -20.29 -29.46 5.84
N ARG A 414 -19.24 -30.17 5.42
CA ARG A 414 -19.25 -31.01 4.20
C ARG A 414 -20.22 -32.19 4.31
N ALA A 415 -20.25 -32.87 5.46
CA ALA A 415 -21.16 -33.99 5.72
C ALA A 415 -22.65 -33.57 5.69
N LYS A 416 -22.95 -32.32 6.05
CA LYS A 416 -24.30 -31.72 5.91
C LYS A 416 -24.67 -31.37 4.46
N GLY A 417 -23.81 -31.63 3.48
CA GLY A 417 -24.09 -31.38 2.06
C GLY A 417 -23.95 -29.92 1.62
N LEU A 418 -23.29 -29.06 2.41
CA LEU A 418 -23.03 -27.68 2.01
C LEU A 418 -22.07 -27.65 0.81
N SER A 419 -22.32 -26.72 -0.13
CA SER A 419 -21.45 -26.54 -1.30
C SER A 419 -20.04 -26.11 -0.89
N GLU A 420 -19.02 -26.57 -1.61
CA GLU A 420 -17.61 -26.29 -1.28
C GLU A 420 -17.33 -24.77 -1.24
N ARG A 421 -17.99 -23.97 -2.10
CA ARG A 421 -17.94 -22.50 -2.04
C ARG A 421 -18.43 -21.95 -0.69
N THR A 422 -19.50 -22.51 -0.14
CA THR A 422 -20.04 -22.11 1.17
C THR A 422 -19.10 -22.53 2.29
N VAL A 423 -18.60 -23.77 2.24
CA VAL A 423 -17.62 -24.29 3.21
C VAL A 423 -16.38 -23.39 3.24
N ILE A 424 -15.83 -23.05 2.07
CA ILE A 424 -14.64 -22.20 1.98
C ILE A 424 -14.94 -20.76 2.40
N MET A 425 -15.87 -20.07 1.74
CA MET A 425 -16.03 -18.62 1.92
C MET A 425 -16.67 -18.26 3.27
N ARG A 426 -17.62 -19.08 3.74
CA ARG A 426 -18.39 -18.77 4.96
C ARG A 426 -17.79 -19.37 6.22
N HIS A 427 -17.23 -20.58 6.13
CA HIS A 427 -16.72 -21.29 7.31
C HIS A 427 -15.20 -21.22 7.40
N ALA A 428 -14.47 -21.60 6.35
CA ALA A 428 -13.01 -21.64 6.42
C ALA A 428 -12.37 -20.25 6.43
N PHE A 429 -12.63 -19.45 5.39
CA PHE A 429 -12.01 -18.13 5.20
C PHE A 429 -12.27 -17.18 6.38
N ARG A 430 -13.51 -17.14 6.88
CA ARG A 430 -13.86 -16.29 8.04
C ARG A 430 -13.04 -16.63 9.29
N ASN A 431 -12.78 -17.92 9.54
CA ASN A 431 -12.00 -18.36 10.68
C ASN A 431 -10.49 -18.17 10.44
N THR A 432 -10.04 -18.29 9.19
CA THR A 432 -8.67 -17.95 8.78
C THR A 432 -8.34 -16.46 8.98
N MET A 433 -9.32 -15.57 8.86
CA MET A 433 -9.11 -14.13 9.09
C MET A 433 -8.74 -13.79 10.54
N ILE A 434 -9.07 -14.65 11.52
CA ILE A 434 -8.80 -14.36 12.93
C ILE A 434 -7.27 -14.29 13.19
N PRO A 435 -6.46 -15.33 12.91
CA PRO A 435 -5.00 -15.23 13.01
C PRO A 435 -4.36 -14.24 12.02
N LEU A 436 -4.94 -14.06 10.83
CA LEU A 436 -4.38 -13.11 9.86
C LEU A 436 -4.49 -11.66 10.36
N THR A 437 -5.58 -11.33 11.05
CA THR A 437 -5.75 -10.00 11.65
C THR A 437 -4.69 -9.70 12.71
N THR A 438 -4.24 -10.71 13.46
CA THR A 438 -3.08 -10.60 14.38
C THR A 438 -1.86 -10.06 13.66
N ILE A 439 -1.52 -10.71 12.56
CA ILE A 439 -0.29 -10.46 11.81
C ILE A 439 -0.40 -9.09 11.14
N MET A 440 -1.56 -8.78 10.55
CA MET A 440 -1.83 -7.47 9.94
C MET A 440 -1.55 -6.31 10.88
N VAL A 441 -1.90 -6.45 12.15
CA VAL A 441 -1.67 -5.39 13.13
C VAL A 441 -0.23 -5.34 13.62
N GLY A 442 0.40 -6.49 13.82
CA GLY A 442 1.84 -6.57 14.11
C GLY A 442 2.69 -5.93 13.01
N ASP A 443 2.30 -6.15 11.76
CA ASP A 443 2.98 -5.59 10.59
C ASP A 443 2.84 -4.06 10.52
N ILE A 444 1.69 -3.48 10.88
CA ILE A 444 1.56 -2.01 10.92
C ILE A 444 2.59 -1.39 11.89
N ALA A 445 2.89 -2.07 13.01
CA ALA A 445 3.92 -1.63 13.95
C ALA A 445 5.35 -1.93 13.43
N GLY A 446 5.56 -3.11 12.82
CA GLY A 446 6.87 -3.56 12.34
C GLY A 446 7.34 -2.90 11.04
N ILE A 447 6.42 -2.56 10.14
CA ILE A 447 6.72 -1.96 8.83
C ILE A 447 7.33 -0.56 9.01
N VAL A 448 7.07 0.14 10.12
CA VAL A 448 7.73 1.42 10.36
C VAL A 448 9.25 1.26 10.53
N GLY A 449 9.71 0.13 11.08
CA GLY A 449 11.14 -0.22 11.09
C GLY A 449 11.69 -0.56 9.70
N GLY A 450 10.91 -1.24 8.85
CA GLY A 450 11.26 -1.51 7.45
C GLY A 450 11.24 -0.26 6.55
N ALA A 451 10.38 0.71 6.87
CA ALA A 451 10.27 1.99 6.19
C ALA A 451 11.55 2.82 6.35
N ILE A 452 12.33 2.64 7.43
CA ILE A 452 13.62 3.33 7.63
C ILE A 452 14.56 3.15 6.44
N ILE A 453 14.68 1.91 5.95
CA ILE A 453 15.58 1.60 4.83
C ILE A 453 14.98 2.13 3.53
N THR A 454 13.69 1.87 3.29
CA THR A 454 13.00 2.33 2.08
C THR A 454 13.04 3.85 1.95
N GLU A 455 12.73 4.58 3.03
CA GLU A 455 12.78 6.05 3.07
C GLU A 455 14.18 6.57 2.76
N ARG A 456 15.23 5.92 3.28
CA ARG A 456 16.61 6.28 2.97
C ARG A 456 16.97 6.04 1.50
N VAL A 457 16.61 4.89 0.93
CA VAL A 457 16.96 4.54 -0.47
C VAL A 457 16.28 5.46 -1.48
N PHE A 458 15.02 5.84 -1.20
CA PHE A 458 14.22 6.72 -2.05
C PHE A 458 14.25 8.19 -1.58
N ALA A 459 15.08 8.56 -0.59
CA ALA A 459 15.18 9.92 -0.05
C ALA A 459 13.83 10.56 0.35
N TRP A 460 12.92 9.76 0.93
CA TRP A 460 11.68 10.26 1.51
C TRP A 460 11.95 10.81 2.91
N GLN A 461 11.48 12.02 3.20
CA GLN A 461 11.56 12.59 4.54
C GLN A 461 10.42 12.04 5.41
N GLY A 462 10.69 10.95 6.13
CA GLY A 462 9.79 10.30 7.08
C GLY A 462 10.43 10.05 8.44
N MET A 463 9.69 9.35 9.29
CA MET A 463 10.09 9.04 10.67
C MET A 463 11.39 8.25 10.72
N GLY A 464 11.63 7.37 9.74
CA GLY A 464 12.86 6.61 9.64
C GLY A 464 14.06 7.44 9.21
N THR A 465 13.87 8.44 8.35
CA THR A 465 14.95 9.40 8.09
C THR A 465 15.27 10.26 9.30
N LEU A 466 14.28 10.70 10.07
CA LEU A 466 14.51 11.44 11.31
C LEU A 466 15.23 10.59 12.35
N PHE A 467 14.87 9.30 12.46
CA PHE A 467 15.57 8.35 13.32
C PHE A 467 17.06 8.23 12.96
N ASN A 468 17.37 8.04 11.66
CA ASN A 468 18.76 7.99 11.19
C ASN A 468 19.49 9.32 11.44
N LYS A 469 18.83 10.46 11.16
CA LYS A 469 19.38 11.79 11.43
C LYS A 469 19.73 11.93 12.91
N ALA A 470 18.83 11.53 13.79
CA ALA A 470 19.03 11.62 15.24
C ALA A 470 20.20 10.78 15.74
N ILE A 471 20.36 9.55 15.22
CA ILE A 471 21.51 8.69 15.56
C ILE A 471 22.82 9.30 15.07
N ASN A 472 22.87 9.72 13.80
CA ASN A 472 24.10 10.22 13.18
C ASN A 472 24.53 11.59 13.72
N SER A 473 23.58 12.41 14.18
CA SER A 473 23.85 13.72 14.80
C SER A 473 23.90 13.68 16.33
N PHE A 474 23.79 12.50 16.94
CA PHE A 474 23.75 12.33 18.39
C PHE A 474 22.66 13.19 19.06
N ASP A 475 21.55 13.41 18.38
CA ASP A 475 20.43 14.24 18.82
C ASP A 475 19.45 13.42 19.66
N LEU A 476 19.61 13.51 20.98
CA LEU A 476 18.80 12.76 21.91
C LEU A 476 17.33 13.22 21.94
N ASN A 477 17.06 14.52 21.77
CA ASN A 477 15.69 15.03 21.78
C ASN A 477 14.91 14.54 20.57
N LEU A 478 15.52 14.63 19.38
CA LEU A 478 14.93 14.13 18.14
C LEU A 478 14.74 12.60 18.20
N LEU A 479 15.75 11.87 18.67
CA LEU A 479 15.70 10.41 18.80
C LEU A 479 14.52 9.99 19.69
N MET A 480 14.37 10.65 20.83
CA MET A 480 13.33 10.35 21.81
C MET A 480 11.94 10.74 21.34
N GLY A 481 11.81 11.85 20.63
CA GLY A 481 10.55 12.22 19.98
C GLY A 481 10.12 11.18 18.95
N VAL A 482 11.04 10.71 18.10
CA VAL A 482 10.78 9.62 17.15
C VAL A 482 10.39 8.32 17.86
N ILE A 483 11.17 7.88 18.86
CA ILE A 483 10.89 6.67 19.63
C ILE A 483 9.52 6.74 20.33
N LEU A 484 9.18 7.89 20.91
CA LEU A 484 7.90 8.08 21.57
C LEU A 484 6.74 7.95 20.58
N PHE A 485 6.86 8.58 19.41
CA PHE A 485 5.86 8.46 18.35
C PHE A 485 5.71 7.02 17.88
N LEU A 486 6.82 6.34 17.56
CA LEU A 486 6.82 4.96 17.09
C LEU A 486 6.21 4.00 18.12
N SER A 487 6.58 4.17 19.39
CA SER A 487 6.05 3.36 20.49
C SER A 487 4.56 3.62 20.69
N THR A 488 4.11 4.87 20.61
CA THR A 488 2.69 5.24 20.69
C THR A 488 1.91 4.65 19.52
N LEU A 489 2.43 4.72 18.30
CA LEU A 489 1.81 4.13 17.11
C LEU A 489 1.70 2.61 17.23
N ALA A 490 2.76 1.93 17.70
CA ALA A 490 2.74 0.48 17.93
C ALA A 490 1.71 0.09 19.00
N ILE A 491 1.56 0.91 20.05
CA ILE A 491 0.54 0.73 21.09
C ILE A 491 -0.87 0.88 20.50
N LEU A 492 -1.10 1.94 19.71
CA LEU A 492 -2.38 2.17 19.05
C LEU A 492 -2.72 1.04 18.07
N ALA A 493 -1.75 0.57 17.30
CA ALA A 493 -1.92 -0.58 16.41
C ALA A 493 -2.37 -1.80 17.22
N ASN A 494 -1.66 -2.16 18.29
CA ASN A 494 -2.04 -3.28 19.16
C ASN A 494 -3.44 -3.14 19.76
N LEU A 495 -3.84 -1.94 20.17
CA LEU A 495 -5.20 -1.69 20.65
C LEU A 495 -6.24 -1.92 19.55
N ILE A 496 -5.94 -1.48 18.31
CA ILE A 496 -6.79 -1.75 17.15
C ILE A 496 -6.90 -3.26 16.90
N ALA A 497 -5.82 -4.04 17.05
CA ALA A 497 -5.91 -5.52 16.98
C ALA A 497 -6.93 -6.08 17.96
N ASP A 498 -6.85 -5.67 19.23
CA ASP A 498 -7.74 -6.17 20.27
C ASP A 498 -9.21 -5.90 19.96
N LEU A 499 -9.49 -4.70 19.47
CA LEU A 499 -10.82 -4.30 19.04
C LEU A 499 -11.27 -5.14 17.83
N LEU A 500 -10.40 -5.35 16.85
CA LEU A 500 -10.70 -6.18 15.68
C LEU A 500 -10.96 -7.64 16.07
N TYR A 501 -10.20 -8.23 17.00
CA TYR A 501 -10.50 -9.57 17.51
C TYR A 501 -11.87 -9.63 18.19
N SER A 502 -12.20 -8.63 19.01
CA SER A 502 -13.50 -8.58 19.69
C SER A 502 -14.69 -8.46 18.72
N ALA A 503 -14.45 -7.93 17.52
CA ALA A 503 -15.44 -7.82 16.46
C ALA A 503 -15.49 -9.08 15.58
N LEU A 504 -14.35 -9.73 15.34
CA LEU A 504 -14.22 -10.90 14.47
C LEU A 504 -14.58 -12.22 15.17
N ASP A 505 -14.31 -12.35 16.48
CA ASP A 505 -14.65 -13.53 17.26
C ASP A 505 -15.80 -13.24 18.25
N PRO A 506 -17.04 -13.70 17.94
CA PRO A 506 -18.18 -13.56 18.83
C PRO A 506 -18.01 -14.27 20.17
N ARG A 507 -17.14 -15.28 20.28
CA ARG A 507 -16.93 -16.07 21.51
C ARG A 507 -16.28 -15.24 22.62
N ILE A 508 -15.43 -14.29 22.24
CA ILE A 508 -14.78 -13.35 23.18
C ILE A 508 -15.82 -12.42 23.83
N ARG A 509 -16.93 -12.11 23.15
CA ARG A 509 -18.04 -11.33 23.73
C ARG A 509 -18.81 -12.09 24.80
N VAL A 510 -18.83 -13.41 24.77
CA VAL A 510 -19.61 -14.25 25.70
C VAL A 510 -18.82 -14.57 26.99
N GLY A 511 -17.48 -14.42 26.96
CA GLY A 511 -16.60 -14.68 28.11
C GLY A 511 -16.50 -13.53 29.14
N ALA A 512 -17.16 -12.39 28.92
CA ALA A 512 -17.17 -11.26 29.87
C ALA A 512 -18.30 -11.34 30.91
N GLY A 513 -18.92 -12.50 31.06
CA GLY A 513 -19.98 -12.77 32.02
C GLY A 513 -19.81 -14.13 32.68
N LYS A 514 -18.71 -14.31 33.42
CA LYS A 514 -18.64 -15.11 34.65
C LYS A 514 -17.60 -14.51 35.58
#